data_AF-A0A0B8PE68-F1
#
_entry.id   AF-A0A0B8PE68-F1
#
_cell.length_a   1.000
_cell.length_b   1.000
_cell.length_c   1.000
_cell.angle_alpha   90.00
_cell.angle_beta   90.00
_cell.angle_gamma   90.00
#
_symmetry.space_group_name_H-M   'P 1'
#
loop_
_entity.id
_entity.type
_entity.pdbx_description
1 polymer ?
#
loop_
_entity_poly.entity_id
_entity_poly.type
_entity_poly.pdbx_seq_one_letter_code
_entity_poly.pdbx_strand_id
1 'polypeptide(L)'
;MSNLHTQCANLETGRGSAQFGQGVPYRGAIAKLDHWYVNAGVFPHLEVGGRIVTDTYDCNGYFESGCGIRDLSATAKFQLPYLEEWTGFNLALGAQDIGGAASNFDTYFVVADTEIDAFNLRLSGGYGKSDLSLGVLDGPFAGAEWQPFDFVQLTGEYDAQEFNAAVRLMTPQDMLPYGAQLALSINSILVMRIKTKPYGV
;
A
#
# COMPACT_ATOMS: atom_id res chain seq x y z
N MET A 1 -6.83 -2.48 6.01
CA MET A 1 -5.61 -1.69 5.99
C MET A 1 -4.87 -2.15 4.77
N SER A 2 -5.43 -1.76 3.63
CA SER A 2 -4.61 -1.54 2.46
C SER A 2 -3.84 -0.24 2.78
N ASN A 3 -2.61 -0.37 3.29
CA ASN A 3 -1.61 0.65 2.99
C ASN A 3 -1.42 0.53 1.48
N LEU A 4 -2.25 1.25 0.76
CA LEU A 4 -2.24 1.28 -0.68
C LEU A 4 -0.95 1.96 -1.05
N HIS A 5 0.02 1.14 -1.38
CA HIS A 5 1.36 1.53 -1.78
C HIS A 5 1.27 2.21 -3.16
N THR A 6 0.54 3.32 -3.21
CA THR A 6 0.12 4.14 -4.36
C THR A 6 1.18 5.14 -4.73
N GLN A 7 2.43 4.87 -4.33
CA GLN A 7 3.61 5.68 -4.61
C GLN A 7 4.48 4.92 -5.62
N CYS A 8 5.08 5.64 -6.58
CA CYS A 8 6.09 5.08 -7.48
C CYS A 8 7.36 4.71 -6.74
N ALA A 9 7.75 5.48 -5.70
CA ALA A 9 8.99 5.27 -4.99
C ALA A 9 9.16 3.82 -4.54
N ASN A 10 10.14 3.13 -5.11
CA ASN A 10 10.53 1.78 -4.73
C ASN A 10 11.54 1.81 -3.61
N LEU A 11 11.59 0.72 -2.85
CA LEU A 11 12.78 0.37 -2.09
C LEU A 11 13.99 0.22 -3.02
N GLU A 12 15.08 0.90 -2.68
CA GLU A 12 16.38 0.69 -3.32
C GLU A 12 16.78 -0.78 -3.26
N THR A 13 17.54 -1.23 -4.26
CA THR A 13 18.05 -2.60 -4.30
C THR A 13 18.84 -2.93 -3.03
N GLY A 14 18.49 -4.04 -2.38
CA GLY A 14 19.12 -4.47 -1.13
C GLY A 14 18.51 -3.87 0.14
N ARG A 15 17.54 -2.96 0.02
CA ARG A 15 16.72 -2.52 1.16
C ARG A 15 15.44 -3.35 1.27
N GLY A 16 14.97 -3.53 2.49
CA GLY A 16 13.71 -4.19 2.78
C GLY A 16 12.98 -3.52 3.93
N SER A 17 11.67 -3.75 4.01
CA SER A 17 10.86 -3.32 5.14
C SER A 17 9.94 -4.44 5.59
N ALA A 18 9.58 -4.42 6.88
CA ALA A 18 8.58 -5.29 7.45
C ALA A 18 7.62 -4.43 8.27
N GLN A 19 6.33 -4.67 8.10
CA GLN A 19 5.25 -3.93 8.72
C GLN A 19 4.26 -4.89 9.33
N PHE A 20 3.75 -4.51 10.50
CA PHE A 20 2.67 -5.20 11.18
C PHE A 20 1.55 -4.21 11.45
N GLY A 21 0.30 -4.64 11.28
CA GLY A 21 -0.86 -3.86 11.69
C GLY A 21 -2.10 -4.72 11.85
N GLN A 22 -3.17 -4.12 12.36
CA GLN A 22 -4.44 -4.80 12.63
C GLN A 22 -5.61 -4.04 12.04
N GLY A 23 -6.44 -4.69 11.23
CA GLY A 23 -7.66 -4.09 10.68
C GLY A 23 -7.74 -4.14 9.16
N VAL A 24 -8.01 -5.30 8.55
CA VAL A 24 -8.14 -5.43 7.08
C VAL A 24 -9.60 -5.50 6.61
N PRO A 25 -9.94 -4.90 5.44
CA PRO A 25 -11.22 -5.11 4.78
C PRO A 25 -11.46 -6.59 4.56
N TYR A 26 -12.52 -7.11 5.15
CA TYR A 26 -12.93 -8.49 4.98
C TYR A 26 -14.47 -8.54 4.96
N ARG A 27 -15.05 -9.08 3.88
CA ARG A 27 -16.50 -9.22 3.70
C ARG A 27 -17.31 -7.93 3.94
N GLY A 28 -16.81 -6.78 3.47
CA GLY A 28 -17.53 -5.50 3.54
C GLY A 28 -17.50 -4.80 4.90
N ALA A 29 -16.65 -5.25 5.83
CA ALA A 29 -16.36 -4.55 7.08
C ALA A 29 -14.85 -4.55 7.37
N ILE A 30 -14.40 -3.65 8.26
CA ILE A 30 -13.03 -3.67 8.79
C ILE A 30 -13.00 -4.75 9.89
N ALA A 31 -12.40 -5.90 9.57
CA ALA A 31 -12.23 -6.99 10.51
C ALA A 31 -10.94 -6.81 11.32
N LYS A 32 -10.96 -7.17 12.61
CA LYS A 32 -9.77 -7.22 13.48
C LYS A 32 -8.92 -8.43 13.12
N LEU A 33 -8.29 -8.32 11.96
CA LEU A 33 -7.37 -9.31 11.40
C LEU A 33 -5.97 -8.70 11.41
N ASP A 34 -5.01 -9.53 11.79
CA ASP A 34 -3.62 -9.15 11.82
C ASP A 34 -3.05 -9.30 10.42
N HIS A 35 -2.23 -8.34 10.00
CA HIS A 35 -1.53 -8.43 8.74
C HIS A 35 -0.05 -8.10 8.91
N TRP A 36 0.76 -8.93 8.27
CA TRP A 36 2.18 -8.71 8.08
C TRP A 36 2.40 -8.35 6.62
N TYR A 37 3.16 -7.30 6.35
CA TYR A 37 3.61 -6.95 5.02
C TYR A 37 5.13 -6.85 5.01
N VAL A 38 5.76 -7.56 4.11
CA VAL A 38 7.22 -7.55 3.94
C VAL A 38 7.51 -7.24 2.48
N ASN A 39 8.42 -6.32 2.22
CA ASN A 39 8.84 -5.98 0.87
C ASN A 39 10.34 -5.74 0.79
N ALA A 40 10.89 -5.88 -0.43
CA ALA A 40 12.29 -5.69 -0.72
C ALA A 40 12.50 -5.18 -2.15
N GLY A 41 13.47 -4.27 -2.30
CA GLY A 41 14.04 -3.92 -3.60
C GLY A 41 14.96 -5.04 -4.07
N VAL A 42 14.50 -5.83 -5.05
CA VAL A 42 15.24 -7.00 -5.54
C VAL A 42 16.17 -6.68 -6.70
N PHE A 43 15.78 -5.74 -7.55
CA PHE A 43 16.59 -5.21 -8.65
C PHE A 43 16.38 -3.70 -8.76
N PRO A 44 17.24 -2.97 -9.50
CA PRO A 44 16.98 -1.56 -9.77
C PRO A 44 15.58 -1.40 -10.38
N HIS A 45 14.79 -0.50 -9.77
CA HIS A 45 13.41 -0.20 -10.17
C HIS A 45 12.39 -1.35 -10.01
N LEU A 46 12.74 -2.46 -9.35
CA LEU A 46 11.83 -3.56 -9.09
C LEU A 46 11.75 -3.86 -7.59
N GLU A 47 10.55 -3.68 -7.06
CA GLU A 47 10.18 -4.04 -5.70
C GLU A 47 9.22 -5.22 -5.72
N VAL A 48 9.42 -6.17 -4.80
CA VAL A 48 8.48 -7.25 -4.54
C VAL A 48 8.12 -7.27 -3.07
N GLY A 49 6.90 -7.70 -2.78
CA GLY A 49 6.40 -7.82 -1.42
C GLY A 49 5.46 -9.01 -1.25
N GLY A 50 5.28 -9.41 0.00
CA GLY A 50 4.36 -10.44 0.44
C GLY A 50 3.55 -9.94 1.62
N ARG A 51 2.26 -10.24 1.62
CA ARG A 51 1.32 -9.96 2.69
C ARG A 51 0.78 -11.26 3.25
N ILE A 52 0.76 -11.38 4.57
CA ILE A 52 0.10 -12.47 5.27
C ILE A 52 -1.00 -11.85 6.12
N VAL A 53 -2.25 -12.26 5.90
CA VAL A 53 -3.40 -11.92 6.74
C VAL A 53 -3.76 -13.13 7.59
N THR A 54 -3.89 -12.95 8.90
CA THR A 54 -4.25 -14.04 9.80
C THR A 54 -5.05 -13.57 11.02
N ASP A 55 -5.89 -14.44 11.58
CA ASP A 55 -6.60 -14.25 12.85
C ASP A 55 -6.07 -15.13 13.99
N THR A 56 -5.28 -16.17 13.67
CA THR A 56 -4.77 -17.14 14.64
C THR A 56 -3.30 -17.45 14.36
N TYR A 57 -2.48 -17.53 15.41
CA TYR A 57 -1.03 -17.82 15.32
C TYR A 57 -0.66 -19.21 15.87
N ASP A 58 -1.63 -19.84 16.53
CA ASP A 58 -1.48 -21.00 17.41
C ASP A 58 -2.14 -22.27 16.83
N CYS A 59 -2.60 -22.23 15.58
CA CYS A 59 -3.27 -23.35 14.93
C CYS A 59 -2.54 -23.77 13.64
N ASN A 60 -2.21 -25.06 13.52
CA ASN A 60 -1.56 -25.58 12.32
C ASN A 60 -2.59 -26.02 11.28
N GLY A 61 -2.92 -25.14 10.33
CA GLY A 61 -3.92 -25.39 9.27
C GLY A 61 -3.65 -26.57 8.33
N TYR A 62 -2.50 -27.26 8.43
CA TYR A 62 -2.23 -28.51 7.70
C TYR A 62 -2.73 -29.76 8.44
N PHE A 63 -2.82 -29.70 9.78
CA PHE A 63 -3.16 -30.85 10.62
C PHE A 63 -4.42 -30.61 11.46
N GLU A 64 -4.86 -29.36 11.58
CA GLU A 64 -5.96 -28.94 12.45
C GLU A 64 -7.04 -28.21 11.63
N SER A 65 -8.31 -28.45 11.98
CA SER A 65 -9.48 -27.83 11.34
C SER A 65 -9.99 -26.65 12.18
N GLY A 66 -10.43 -25.57 11.54
CA GLY A 66 -11.00 -24.40 12.23
C GLY A 66 -9.98 -23.32 12.61
N CYS A 67 -8.78 -23.35 12.03
CA CYS A 67 -7.69 -22.38 12.24
C CYS A 67 -7.95 -20.96 11.68
N GLY A 68 -9.21 -20.55 11.56
CA GLY A 68 -9.56 -19.22 11.04
C GLY A 68 -9.07 -18.97 9.61
N ILE A 69 -8.79 -17.70 9.30
CA ILE A 69 -8.38 -17.24 7.98
C ILE A 69 -6.86 -17.10 7.93
N ARG A 70 -6.26 -17.63 6.87
CA ARG A 70 -4.86 -17.41 6.55
C ARG A 70 -4.72 -17.19 5.05
N ASP A 71 -4.42 -15.97 4.66
CA ASP A 71 -4.26 -15.62 3.26
C ASP A 71 -2.87 -15.02 3.02
N LEU A 72 -2.18 -15.58 2.03
CA LEU A 72 -0.88 -15.11 1.56
C LEU A 72 -1.11 -14.48 0.21
N SER A 73 -0.63 -13.27 0.04
CA SER A 73 -0.69 -12.56 -1.22
C SER A 73 0.67 -11.93 -1.54
N ALA A 74 1.04 -11.86 -2.82
CA ALA A 74 2.27 -11.20 -3.24
C ALA A 74 2.00 -9.96 -4.09
N THR A 75 2.92 -9.01 -4.07
CA THR A 75 2.85 -7.76 -4.82
C THR A 75 4.16 -7.56 -5.56
N ALA A 76 4.09 -7.04 -6.78
CA ALA A 76 5.27 -6.62 -7.53
C ALA A 76 5.03 -5.22 -8.11
N LYS A 77 6.05 -4.37 -8.07
CA LYS A 77 6.03 -3.00 -8.58
C LYS A 77 7.29 -2.74 -9.38
N PHE A 78 7.12 -2.25 -10.60
CA PHE A 78 8.19 -1.90 -11.52
C PHE A 78 8.11 -0.42 -11.89
N GLN A 79 9.14 0.35 -11.57
CA GLN A 79 9.26 1.76 -11.95
C GLN A 79 10.01 1.89 -13.27
N LEU A 80 9.54 2.80 -14.12
CA LEU A 80 10.19 3.09 -15.38
C LEU A 80 11.45 3.93 -15.12
N PRO A 81 12.64 3.44 -15.53
CA PRO A 81 13.89 4.15 -15.31
C PRO A 81 13.95 5.41 -16.18
N TYR A 82 14.67 6.43 -15.70
CA TYR A 82 14.99 7.69 -16.41
C TYR A 82 13.80 8.59 -16.81
N LEU A 83 12.56 8.23 -16.46
CA LEU A 83 11.41 9.04 -16.84
C LEU A 83 11.39 10.38 -16.09
N GLU A 84 11.71 10.37 -14.80
CA GLU A 84 11.75 11.56 -13.95
C GLU A 84 12.70 12.63 -14.50
N GLU A 85 13.89 12.22 -14.96
CA GLU A 85 14.88 13.12 -15.55
C GLU A 85 14.35 13.83 -16.82
N TRP A 86 13.39 13.22 -17.52
CA TRP A 86 12.89 13.71 -18.81
C TRP A 86 11.57 14.48 -18.67
N THR A 87 10.74 14.12 -17.70
CA THR A 87 9.36 14.63 -17.59
C THR A 87 9.06 15.33 -16.26
N GLY A 88 9.94 15.21 -15.26
CA GLY A 88 9.73 15.71 -13.90
C GLY A 88 8.79 14.85 -13.04
N PHE A 89 8.46 13.63 -13.49
CA PHE A 89 7.65 12.69 -12.72
C PHE A 89 8.11 11.24 -12.92
N ASN A 90 7.95 10.42 -11.88
CA ASN A 90 8.15 8.97 -11.94
C ASN A 90 6.88 8.28 -12.41
N LEU A 91 7.02 7.16 -13.11
CA LEU A 91 5.92 6.29 -13.51
C LEU A 91 6.25 4.85 -13.12
N ALA A 92 5.30 4.17 -12.48
CA ALA A 92 5.44 2.76 -12.13
C ALA A 92 4.17 2.00 -12.50
N LEU A 93 4.37 0.72 -12.81
CA LEU A 93 3.32 -0.27 -13.01
C LEU A 93 3.46 -1.35 -11.94
N GLY A 94 2.34 -1.81 -11.41
CA GLY A 94 2.35 -2.84 -10.40
C GLY A 94 1.15 -3.77 -10.49
N ALA A 95 1.30 -4.91 -9.83
CA ALA A 95 0.25 -5.89 -9.64
C ALA A 95 0.24 -6.32 -8.16
N GLN A 96 -0.96 -6.44 -7.59
CA GLN A 96 -1.17 -6.89 -6.22
C GLN A 96 -1.90 -8.24 -6.23
N ASP A 97 -1.77 -8.96 -5.11
CA ASP A 97 -2.40 -10.26 -4.88
C ASP A 97 -2.01 -11.33 -5.93
N ILE A 98 -0.72 -11.35 -6.29
CA ILE A 98 -0.06 -12.36 -7.11
C ILE A 98 0.05 -13.67 -6.32
N GLY A 99 -0.95 -14.54 -6.47
CA GLY A 99 -0.96 -15.87 -5.86
C GLY A 99 -1.49 -15.86 -4.42
N GLY A 100 -2.39 -16.81 -4.16
CA GLY A 100 -3.13 -17.07 -2.93
C GLY A 100 -3.98 -18.33 -3.15
N ALA A 101 -4.69 -18.83 -2.14
CA ALA A 101 -5.47 -20.08 -2.27
C ALA A 101 -6.58 -20.01 -3.34
N ALA A 102 -6.94 -18.80 -3.80
CA ALA A 102 -7.71 -18.54 -5.00
C ALA A 102 -6.85 -17.68 -5.95
N SER A 103 -6.22 -18.33 -6.93
CA SER A 103 -5.34 -17.68 -7.91
C SER A 103 -6.15 -16.90 -8.95
N ASN A 104 -6.47 -15.64 -8.66
CA ASN A 104 -6.77 -14.63 -9.68
C ASN A 104 -5.88 -13.41 -9.38
N PHE A 105 -5.18 -12.91 -10.40
CA PHE A 105 -4.45 -11.66 -10.30
C PHE A 105 -5.48 -10.53 -10.24
N ASP A 106 -5.86 -10.12 -9.04
CA ASP A 106 -7.07 -9.34 -8.90
C ASP A 106 -6.83 -7.83 -9.06
N THR A 107 -5.60 -7.33 -9.10
CA THR A 107 -5.36 -5.88 -9.27
C THR A 107 -4.11 -5.55 -10.06
N TYR A 108 -4.28 -4.72 -11.09
CA TYR A 108 -3.19 -4.07 -11.82
C TYR A 108 -3.34 -2.56 -11.73
N PHE A 109 -2.23 -1.84 -11.60
CA PHE A 109 -2.26 -0.40 -11.50
C PHE A 109 -1.09 0.24 -12.22
N VAL A 110 -1.33 1.47 -12.68
CA VAL A 110 -0.30 2.41 -13.10
C VAL A 110 -0.38 3.62 -12.20
N VAL A 111 0.77 4.10 -11.76
CA VAL A 111 0.90 5.25 -10.87
C VAL A 111 1.99 6.16 -11.40
N ALA A 112 1.76 7.46 -11.33
CA ALA A 112 2.78 8.47 -11.47
C ALA A 112 2.93 9.24 -10.16
N ASP A 113 4.14 9.67 -9.83
CA ASP A 113 4.38 10.58 -8.72
C ASP A 113 5.43 11.63 -9.05
N THR A 114 5.41 12.72 -8.28
CA THR A 114 6.38 13.80 -8.36
C THR A 114 6.67 14.31 -6.96
N GLU A 115 7.92 14.71 -6.72
CA GLU A 115 8.37 15.26 -5.45
C GLU A 115 8.64 16.75 -5.62
N ILE A 116 8.16 17.53 -4.65
CA ILE A 116 8.33 18.97 -4.58
C ILE A 116 9.25 19.24 -3.39
N ASP A 117 10.56 19.18 -3.65
CA ASP A 117 11.63 19.31 -2.66
C ASP A 117 11.49 20.57 -1.79
N ALA A 118 11.00 21.67 -2.35
CA ALA A 118 10.82 22.93 -1.63
C ALA A 118 9.88 22.82 -0.41
N PHE A 119 9.01 21.81 -0.39
CA PHE A 119 8.02 21.60 0.68
C PHE A 119 8.08 20.22 1.31
N ASN A 120 9.02 19.35 0.90
CA ASN A 120 9.04 17.92 1.24
C ASN A 120 7.65 17.29 1.01
N LEU A 121 7.07 17.58 -0.15
CA LEU A 121 5.72 17.19 -0.53
C LEU A 121 5.80 16.28 -1.75
N ARG A 122 5.24 15.07 -1.65
CA ARG A 122 5.07 14.16 -2.76
C ARG A 122 3.60 14.08 -3.16
N LEU A 123 3.34 14.16 -4.45
CA LEU A 123 2.02 13.98 -5.02
C LEU A 123 2.03 12.76 -5.92
N SER A 124 1.00 11.92 -5.80
CA SER A 124 0.85 10.71 -6.60
C SER A 124 -0.55 10.64 -7.19
N GLY A 125 -0.65 10.02 -8.37
CA GLY A 125 -1.90 9.84 -9.08
C GLY A 125 -1.81 8.66 -10.02
N GLY A 126 -2.87 7.89 -10.12
CA GLY A 126 -2.85 6.69 -10.91
C GLY A 126 -4.23 6.16 -11.25
N TYR A 127 -4.22 5.04 -11.96
CA TYR A 127 -5.41 4.30 -12.31
C TYR A 127 -5.17 2.83 -12.07
N GLY A 128 -6.08 2.22 -11.32
CA GLY A 128 -6.09 0.80 -11.06
C GLY A 128 -7.27 0.13 -11.76
N LYS A 129 -7.12 -1.16 -12.04
CA LYS A 129 -8.23 -2.04 -12.35
C LYS A 129 -8.19 -3.20 -11.37
N SER A 130 -9.30 -3.42 -10.69
CA SER A 130 -9.38 -4.41 -9.62
C SER A 130 -10.69 -5.21 -9.68
N ASP A 131 -10.58 -6.53 -9.54
CA ASP A 131 -11.73 -7.44 -9.42
C ASP A 131 -12.05 -7.77 -7.94
N LEU A 132 -11.37 -7.13 -6.98
CA LEU A 132 -11.65 -7.30 -5.54
C LEU A 132 -13.09 -6.92 -5.21
N SER A 133 -13.70 -7.70 -4.31
CA SER A 133 -15.12 -7.59 -3.85
C SER A 133 -15.57 -6.23 -3.27
N LEU A 134 -14.70 -5.23 -3.17
CA LEU A 134 -14.97 -3.88 -2.68
C LEU A 134 -14.63 -2.75 -3.67
N GLY A 135 -14.09 -3.07 -4.86
CA GLY A 135 -13.70 -2.06 -5.86
C GLY A 135 -12.52 -1.18 -5.44
N VAL A 136 -11.72 -1.62 -4.47
CA VAL A 136 -10.50 -0.93 -4.03
C VAL A 136 -9.50 -0.93 -5.19
N LEU A 137 -9.00 0.25 -5.58
CA LEU A 137 -8.21 0.46 -6.81
C LEU A 137 -8.93 0.08 -8.10
N ASP A 138 -10.25 0.10 -8.14
CA ASP A 138 -10.98 0.04 -9.41
C ASP A 138 -11.35 1.45 -9.85
N GLY A 139 -10.43 2.10 -10.58
CA GLY A 139 -10.58 3.47 -11.06
C GLY A 139 -9.42 4.40 -10.70
N PRO A 140 -9.66 5.73 -10.78
CA PRO A 140 -8.64 6.73 -10.50
C PRO A 140 -8.38 6.82 -8.99
N PHE A 141 -7.10 6.86 -8.63
CA PHE A 141 -6.64 7.08 -7.26
C PHE A 141 -5.62 8.22 -7.24
N ALA A 142 -5.50 8.87 -6.09
CA ALA A 142 -4.53 9.95 -5.90
C ALA A 142 -4.11 10.04 -4.43
N GLY A 143 -2.90 10.51 -4.19
CA GLY A 143 -2.35 10.65 -2.85
C GLY A 143 -1.42 11.86 -2.72
N ALA A 144 -1.30 12.35 -1.49
CA ALA A 144 -0.35 13.37 -1.11
C ALA A 144 0.35 12.94 0.18
N GLU A 145 1.67 13.11 0.21
CA GLU A 145 2.50 12.85 1.36
C GLU A 145 3.32 14.09 1.69
N TRP A 146 3.21 14.57 2.91
CA TRP A 146 3.93 15.74 3.39
C TRP A 146 4.78 15.38 4.60
N GLN A 147 6.09 15.58 4.46
CA GLN A 147 7.08 15.30 5.50
C GLN A 147 7.82 16.59 5.91
N PRO A 148 7.22 17.43 6.75
CA PRO A 148 7.87 18.68 7.18
C PRO A 148 9.15 18.46 8.00
N PHE A 149 9.29 17.29 8.64
CA PHE A 149 10.44 16.93 9.46
C PHE A 149 10.81 15.45 9.26
N ASP A 150 12.07 15.09 9.52
CA ASP A 150 12.57 13.70 9.36
C ASP A 150 11.90 12.66 10.27
N PHE A 151 11.11 13.11 11.25
CA PHE A 151 10.44 12.27 12.24
C PHE A 151 8.91 12.30 12.14
N VAL A 152 8.31 13.10 11.23
CA VAL A 152 6.85 13.18 11.05
C VAL A 152 6.48 13.24 9.59
N GLN A 153 5.58 12.36 9.18
CA GLN A 153 4.99 12.30 7.85
C GLN A 153 3.47 12.24 7.94
N LEU A 154 2.80 13.01 7.09
CA LEU A 154 1.36 13.04 6.93
C LEU A 154 1.01 12.52 5.55
N THR A 155 0.08 11.58 5.47
CA THR A 155 -0.32 10.97 4.20
C THR A 155 -1.83 11.05 4.06
N GLY A 156 -2.30 11.43 2.88
CA GLY A 156 -3.70 11.39 2.49
C GLY A 156 -3.84 10.68 1.14
N GLU A 157 -4.71 9.69 1.04
CA GLU A 157 -4.88 8.85 -0.14
C GLU A 157 -6.37 8.67 -0.45
N TYR A 158 -6.72 8.70 -1.72
CA TYR A 158 -8.04 8.36 -2.24
C TYR A 158 -7.90 7.19 -3.21
N ASP A 159 -8.61 6.09 -2.97
CA ASP A 159 -8.42 4.81 -3.68
C ASP A 159 -9.56 4.42 -4.64
N ALA A 160 -10.23 5.44 -5.19
CA ALA A 160 -11.46 5.39 -5.96
C ALA A 160 -12.75 5.23 -5.13
N GLN A 161 -12.68 4.72 -3.89
CA GLN A 161 -13.86 4.47 -3.05
C GLN A 161 -13.80 5.14 -1.68
N GLU A 162 -12.63 5.10 -1.04
CA GLU A 162 -12.39 5.54 0.32
C GLU A 162 -11.28 6.59 0.36
N PHE A 163 -11.40 7.51 1.33
CA PHE A 163 -10.32 8.42 1.65
C PHE A 163 -9.63 7.95 2.93
N ASN A 164 -8.32 7.76 2.84
CA ASN A 164 -7.46 7.32 3.91
C ASN A 164 -6.55 8.47 4.33
N ALA A 165 -6.40 8.68 5.63
CA ALA A 165 -5.46 9.64 6.18
C ALA A 165 -4.60 8.95 7.23
N ALA A 166 -3.29 9.21 7.21
CA ALA A 166 -2.33 8.62 8.11
C ALA A 166 -1.37 9.66 8.68
N VAL A 167 -0.98 9.44 9.93
CA VAL A 167 0.15 10.13 10.56
C VAL A 167 1.19 9.08 10.89
N ARG A 168 2.42 9.31 10.42
CA ARG A 168 3.55 8.43 10.65
C ARG A 168 4.64 9.17 11.42
N LEU A 169 5.04 8.58 12.54
CA LEU A 169 6.16 9.02 13.37
C LEU A 169 7.34 8.10 13.12
N MET A 170 8.52 8.67 12.90
CA MET A 170 9.72 7.93 12.52
C MET A 170 10.89 8.31 13.40
N THR A 171 11.80 7.37 13.64
CA THR A 171 13.09 7.71 14.22
C THR A 171 13.90 8.52 13.20
N PRO A 172 14.56 9.63 13.59
CA PRO A 172 15.45 10.37 12.72
C PRO A 172 16.51 9.47 12.07
N GLN A 173 16.99 9.88 10.90
CA GLN A 173 18.10 9.21 10.23
C GLN A 173 19.32 9.18 11.17
N ASP A 174 20.06 8.08 11.13
CA ASP A 174 21.26 7.81 11.96
C ASP A 174 21.04 7.64 13.47
N MET A 175 19.79 7.68 13.97
CA MET A 175 19.52 7.48 15.39
C MET A 175 19.72 6.01 15.83
N LEU A 176 19.49 5.06 14.93
CA LEU A 176 19.62 3.62 15.19
C LEU A 176 20.83 3.03 14.45
N PRO A 177 21.47 1.99 14.99
CA PRO A 177 22.62 1.34 14.37
C PRO A 177 22.25 0.68 13.03
N TYR A 178 23.25 0.52 12.17
CA TYR A 178 23.14 -0.14 10.85
C TYR A 178 22.16 0.54 9.86
N GLY A 179 21.85 1.82 10.06
CA GLY A 179 20.92 2.55 9.20
C GLY A 179 19.46 2.10 9.35
N ALA A 180 19.14 1.40 10.44
CA ALA A 180 17.77 0.99 10.73
C ALA A 180 16.88 2.21 11.01
N GLN A 181 15.59 2.09 10.69
CA GLN A 181 14.60 3.10 11.05
C GLN A 181 13.36 2.40 11.61
N LEU A 182 12.81 2.95 12.69
CA LEU A 182 11.54 2.51 13.24
C LEU A 182 10.48 3.55 12.95
N ALA A 183 9.27 3.08 12.64
CA ALA A 183 8.13 3.94 12.39
C ALA A 183 6.87 3.42 13.08
N LEU A 184 6.04 4.35 13.55
CA LEU A 184 4.70 4.11 14.05
C LEU A 184 3.71 4.88 13.16
N SER A 185 2.73 4.17 12.61
CA SER A 185 1.69 4.78 11.78
C SER A 185 0.32 4.63 12.43
N ILE A 186 -0.46 5.71 12.42
CA ILE A 186 -1.86 5.72 12.84
C ILE A 186 -2.70 6.13 11.64
N ASN A 187 -3.63 5.25 11.24
CA ASN A 187 -4.43 5.41 10.03
C ASN A 187 -5.91 5.59 10.39
N SER A 188 -6.59 6.45 9.65
CA SER A 188 -8.03 6.67 9.70
C SER A 188 -8.63 6.51 8.31
N ILE A 189 -9.75 5.77 8.23
CA ILE A 189 -10.48 5.54 6.99
C ILE A 189 -11.79 6.31 7.05
N LEU A 190 -12.03 7.11 6.01
CA LEU A 190 -13.30 7.80 5.80
C LEU A 190 -13.96 7.24 4.54
N VAL A 191 -15.05 6.51 4.75
CA VAL A 191 -15.88 5.99 3.66
C VAL A 191 -16.87 7.07 3.22
N MET A 192 -16.56 7.78 2.13
CA MET A 192 -17.52 8.68 1.50
C MET A 192 -18.43 7.91 0.56
N ARG A 193 -19.64 7.56 1.00
CA ARG A 193 -20.69 7.09 0.08
C ARG A 193 -21.26 8.28 -0.71
N ILE A 194 -20.73 8.53 -1.90
CA ILE A 194 -21.36 9.43 -2.86
C ILE A 194 -22.64 8.74 -3.36
N LYS A 195 -23.82 9.15 -2.84
CA LYS A 195 -25.10 8.80 -3.46
C LYS A 195 -25.19 9.52 -4.80
N THR A 196 -24.87 8.83 -5.89
CA THR A 196 -25.31 9.28 -7.21
C THR A 196 -26.84 9.21 -7.23
N LYS A 197 -27.50 10.37 -7.38
CA LYS A 197 -28.94 10.38 -7.67
C LYS A 197 -29.14 9.59 -8.98
N PRO A 198 -30.14 8.70 -9.08
CA PRO A 198 -30.50 8.18 -10.38
C PRO A 198 -30.95 9.36 -11.24
N TYR A 199 -30.25 9.61 -12.34
CA TYR A 199 -30.77 10.40 -13.44
C TYR A 199 -31.89 9.59 -14.08
N GLY A 200 -33.10 9.77 -13.57
CA GLY A 200 -34.34 9.30 -14.18
C GLY A 200 -34.81 10.32 -15.21
N VAL A 201 -34.99 9.81 -16.43
CA VAL A 201 -35.64 10.41 -17.62
C VAL A 201 -37.04 10.89 -17.29
#